data_AF-A0A377HWC2-F1
#
_entry.id   AF-A0A377HWC2-F1
#
_cell.length_a   1.000
_cell.length_b   1.000
_cell.length_c   1.000
_cell.angle_alpha   90.00
_cell.angle_beta   90.00
_cell.angle_gamma   90.00
#
_symmetry.space_group_name_H-M   'P 1'
#
loop_
_entity.id
_entity.type
_entity.pdbx_description
1 polymer ?
#
loop_
_entity_poly.entity_id
_entity_poly.type
_entity_poly.pdbx_seq_one_letter_code
_entity_poly.pdbx_strand_id
1 'polypeptide(L)' 'MKNCQEITELISLNNEKKLAFNQRCAISIHLLFCPYCRAFKKNDQQIKRLMQEFKEK' A
#
# COMPACT_ATOMS: atom_id res chain seq x y z
N MET A 1 -1.73 -15.72 -8.93
CA MET A 1 -1.73 -15.05 -7.62
C MET A 1 -0.56 -14.10 -7.60
N LYS A 2 -0.75 -12.82 -7.26
CA LYS A 2 0.38 -11.93 -7.05
C LYS A 2 1.02 -12.25 -5.70
N ASN A 3 2.33 -12.36 -5.67
CA ASN A 3 3.06 -12.68 -4.46
C ASN A 3 3.17 -11.45 -3.56
N CYS A 4 3.46 -11.66 -2.27
CA CYS A 4 3.53 -10.58 -1.28
C CYS A 4 4.44 -9.42 -1.75
N GLN A 5 5.55 -9.73 -2.44
CA GLN A 5 6.49 -8.75 -3.00
C GLN A 5 5.82 -7.82 -4.03
N GLU A 6 5.09 -8.36 -5.00
CA GLU A 6 4.39 -7.55 -6.02
C GLU A 6 3.31 -6.67 -5.36
N ILE A 7 2.66 -7.16 -4.32
CA ILE A 7 1.62 -6.42 -3.60
C ILE A 7 2.25 -5.28 -2.79
N THR A 8 3.36 -5.53 -2.10
CA THR A 8 4.09 -4.47 -1.37
C THR A 8 4.65 -3.43 -2.32
N GLU A 9 5.15 -3.83 -3.49
CA GLU A 9 5.61 -2.90 -4.52
C GLU A 9 4.45 -2.01 -5.03
N LEU A 10 3.29 -2.60 -5.33
CA LEU A 10 2.11 -1.83 -5.71
C LEU A 10 1.65 -0.87 -4.61
N ILE A 11 1.73 -1.29 -3.33
CA ILE A 11 1.39 -0.42 -2.19
C ILE A 11 2.33 0.79 -2.14
N SER A 12 3.65 0.57 -2.21
CA SER A 12 4.62 1.67 -2.24
C SER A 12 4.41 2.58 -3.43
N LEU A 13 4.18 2.01 -4.61
CA LEU A 13 3.96 2.72 -5.86
C LEU A 13 2.71 3.61 -5.83
N ASN A 14 1.70 3.24 -5.03
CA ASN A 14 0.50 4.05 -4.82
C ASN A 14 0.78 5.38 -4.09
N ASN A 15 1.93 5.53 -3.45
CA ASN A 15 2.35 6.79 -2.84
C ASN A 15 2.90 7.79 -3.85
N GLU A 16 3.55 7.29 -4.90
CA GLU A 16 4.14 8.12 -5.94
C GLU A 16 3.15 8.40 -7.08
N LYS A 17 2.34 7.41 -7.46
CA LYS A 17 1.38 7.52 -8.57
C LYS A 17 0.04 6.88 -8.29
N LYS A 18 -0.99 7.36 -8.99
CA LYS A 18 -2.32 6.74 -8.95
C LYS A 18 -2.26 5.36 -9.62
N LEU A 19 -2.54 4.32 -8.85
CA LEU A 19 -2.70 2.97 -9.39
C LEU A 19 -3.95 2.84 -10.27
N ALA A 20 -3.87 1.96 -11.27
CA ALA A 20 -5.01 1.54 -12.06
C ALA A 20 -6.01 0.73 -11.21
N PHE A 21 -7.29 0.74 -11.59
CA PHE A 21 -8.35 0.11 -10.82
C PHE A 21 -8.12 -1.40 -10.60
N ASN A 22 -7.64 -2.10 -11.62
CA ASN A 22 -7.27 -3.51 -11.54
C ASN A 22 -6.18 -3.80 -10.49
N GLN A 23 -5.16 -2.93 -10.38
CA GLN A 23 -4.08 -3.05 -9.39
C GLN A 23 -4.60 -2.83 -7.97
N ARG A 24 -5.51 -1.88 -7.79
CA ARG A 24 -6.18 -1.64 -6.49
C ARG A 24 -7.00 -2.85 -6.07
N CYS A 25 -7.76 -3.46 -6.99
CA CYS A 25 -8.50 -4.68 -6.71
C CYS A 25 -7.58 -5.84 -6.32
N ALA A 26 -6.46 -6.03 -7.04
CA ALA A 26 -5.48 -7.07 -6.71
C ALA A 26 -4.90 -6.91 -5.30
N ILE A 27 -4.57 -5.67 -4.90
CA ILE A 27 -4.16 -5.36 -3.53
C ILE A 27 -5.27 -5.72 -2.54
N SER A 28 -6.48 -5.22 -2.75
CA SER A 28 -7.60 -5.47 -1.82
C SER A 28 -7.87 -6.96 -1.62
N ILE A 29 -7.89 -7.76 -2.70
CA ILE A 29 -8.08 -9.21 -2.63
C ILE A 29 -6.96 -9.86 -1.83
N HIS A 30 -5.70 -9.51 -2.09
CA HIS A 30 -4.56 -10.10 -1.37
C HIS A 30 -4.57 -9.76 0.12
N LEU A 31 -4.96 -8.53 0.49
CA LEU A 31 -5.05 -8.09 1.89
C LEU A 31 -6.15 -8.79 2.70
N LEU A 32 -7.13 -9.41 2.04
CA LEU A 32 -8.12 -10.24 2.73
C LEU A 32 -7.49 -11.51 3.30
N PHE A 33 -6.55 -12.11 2.57
CA PHE A 33 -5.94 -13.40 2.93
C PHE A 33 -4.55 -13.28 3.56
N CYS A 34 -3.81 -12.21 3.30
CA CYS A 34 -2.46 -12.01 3.83
C CYS A 34 -2.42 -10.96 4.94
N PRO A 35 -2.24 -11.36 6.22
CA PRO A 35 -2.14 -10.42 7.33
C PRO A 35 -0.87 -9.56 7.28
N TYR A 36 0.23 -10.09 6.71
CA TYR A 36 1.50 -9.36 6.61
C TYR A 36 1.41 -8.16 5.66
N CYS A 37 0.84 -8.35 4.47
CA CYS A 37 0.61 -7.23 3.54
C CYS A 37 -0.39 -6.22 4.13
N ARG A 38 -1.33 -6.66 4.98
CA ARG A 38 -2.24 -5.76 5.72
C ARG A 38 -1.50 -4.91 6.74
N ALA A 39 -0.59 -5.51 7.50
CA ALA A 39 0.29 -4.76 8.41
C ALA A 39 1.17 -3.77 7.64
N PHE A 40 1.77 -4.21 6.53
CA PHE A 40 2.58 -3.35 5.66
C PHE A 40 1.78 -2.13 5.16
N LYS A 41 0.56 -2.32 4.63
CA LYS A 41 -0.30 -1.21 4.18
C LYS A 41 -0.62 -0.23 5.31
N LYS A 42 -0.86 -0.72 6.54
CA LYS A 42 -1.10 0.16 7.70
C LYS A 42 0.14 1.00 8.02
N ASN A 43 1.32 0.38 8.04
CA ASN A 43 2.59 1.06 8.28
C ASN A 43 2.86 2.12 7.21
N ASP A 44 2.66 1.78 5.95
CA ASP A 44 2.80 2.69 4.81
C ASP A 44 1.88 3.92 4.94
N GLN A 45 0.61 3.70 5.32
CA GLN A 45 -0.33 4.80 5.58
C GLN A 45 0.10 5.67 6.77
N GLN A 46 0.66 5.09 7.81
CA GLN A 46 1.18 5.85 8.96
C GLN A 46 2.37 6.71 8.57
N ILE A 47 3.34 6.14 7.84
CA ILE A 47 4.50 6.87 7.33
C ILE A 47 4.04 8.03 6.45
N LYS A 48 3.09 7.80 5.55
CA LYS A 48 2.53 8.85 4.70
C LYS A 48 1.92 10.00 5.49
N ARG A 49 1.18 9.72 6.55
CA ARG A 49 0.62 10.76 7.44
C ARG A 49 1.72 11.56 8.12
N LEU A 50 2.70 10.87 8.71
CA LEU A 50 3.84 11.53 9.36
C LEU A 50 4.63 12.41 8.38
N MET A 51 4.83 11.96 7.14
CA MET A 51 5.47 12.78 6.09
C MET A 51 4.65 14.02 5.71
N GLN A 52 3.32 13.90 5.70
CA GLN A 52 2.43 15.04 5.45
C GLN A 52 2.50 16.04 6.61
N GLU A 53 2.38 15.57 7.85
CA GLU A 53 2.51 16.39 9.06
C GLU A 53 3.86 17.11 9.12
N PHE A 54 4.94 16.45 8.71
CA PHE A 54 6.27 17.06 8.65
C PHE A 54 6.35 18.16 7.58
N LYS A 55 5.70 17.99 6.43
CA LYS A 55 5.67 18.99 5.36
C LYS A 55 4.88 20.25 5.75
N GLU A 56 3.90 20.10 6.64
CA GLU A 56 3.05 21.21 7.13
C GLU A 56 3.69 22.00 8.28
N LYS A 57 4.84 21.56 8.80
CA LYS A 57 5.66 22.24 9.80
C LYS A 57 6.81 23.04 9.18
#